data_AF-A0A8S0FIH3-F1
#
_entry.id   AF-A0A8S0FIH3-F1
#
_cell.length_a   1.000
_cell.length_b   1.000
_cell.length_c   1.000
_cell.angle_alpha   90.00
_cell.angle_beta   90.00
_cell.angle_gamma   90.00
#
_symmetry.space_group_name_H-M   'P 1'
#
loop_
_entity.id
_entity.type
_entity.pdbx_description
1 polymer ?
#
loop_
_entity_poly.entity_id
_entity_poly.type
_entity_poly.pdbx_seq_one_letter_code
_entity_poly.pdbx_strand_id
1 'polypeptide(L)'
;MLLPNPLLWDIQRLYPKEFQLGEEALTIIDKRLGVQLPKDEVGFIAMHLVSAQMSGNMEDVAGVTQLMREMLQLIKFQFSLNYQEESLSYQRLVTHLKFLSWRIIEHASINDSDESLQ
;
A
#
# COMPACT_ATOMS: atom_id res chain seq x y z
N MET A 1 16.63 -10.96 -11.91
CA MET A 1 15.75 -10.06 -12.67
C MET A 1 15.20 -9.08 -11.65
N LEU A 2 15.45 -7.77 -11.81
CA LEU A 2 14.90 -6.76 -10.90
C LEU A 2 13.40 -6.66 -11.19
N LEU A 3 12.56 -6.90 -10.20
CA LEU A 3 11.10 -6.77 -10.34
C LEU A 3 10.73 -5.33 -9.96
N PRO A 4 10.38 -4.47 -10.93
CA PRO A 4 9.95 -3.12 -10.61
C PRO A 4 8.65 -3.17 -9.83
N ASN A 5 8.53 -2.39 -8.76
CA ASN A 5 7.28 -2.27 -8.02
C ASN A 5 6.43 -1.13 -8.63
N PRO A 6 5.35 -1.43 -9.38
CA PRO A 6 4.55 -0.39 -10.04
C PRO A 6 3.81 0.52 -9.05
N LEU A 7 3.70 0.12 -7.78
CA LEU A 7 3.05 0.85 -6.70
C LEU A 7 4.04 1.56 -5.76
N LEU A 8 5.35 1.55 -6.06
CA LEU A 8 6.37 2.06 -5.14
C LEU A 8 6.08 3.48 -4.64
N TRP A 9 5.69 4.37 -5.56
CA TRP A 9 5.33 5.76 -5.24
C TRP A 9 4.07 5.85 -4.36
N ASP A 10 3.06 5.02 -4.63
CA ASP A 10 1.84 5.00 -3.84
C ASP A 10 2.09 4.44 -2.44
N ILE A 11 2.91 3.39 -2.34
CA ILE A 11 3.28 2.79 -1.06
C ILE A 11 4.06 3.78 -0.20
N GLN A 12 5.03 4.49 -0.80
CA GLN A 12 5.79 5.53 -0.09
C GLN A 12 4.87 6.62 0.48
N ARG A 13 3.82 6.98 -0.25
CA ARG A 13 2.90 8.06 0.10
C ARG A 13 1.79 7.64 1.06
N LEU A 14 1.20 6.46 0.84
CA LEU A 14 0.05 5.96 1.59
C LEU A 14 0.45 5.19 2.85
N TYR A 15 1.65 4.60 2.85
CA TYR A 15 2.21 3.81 3.96
C TYR A 15 3.62 4.29 4.32
N PRO A 16 3.80 5.58 4.68
CA PRO A 16 5.13 6.16 4.89
C PRO A 16 5.89 5.48 6.05
N LYS A 17 5.18 4.98 7.07
CA LYS A 17 5.80 4.28 8.21
C LYS A 17 6.34 2.92 7.78
N GLU A 18 5.56 2.15 7.05
CA GLU A 18 5.96 0.83 6.55
C GLU A 18 7.06 0.95 5.50
N PHE A 19 7.02 2.01 4.68
CA PHE A 19 8.09 2.33 3.73
C PHE A 19 9.41 2.63 4.45
N GLN A 20 9.38 3.48 5.49
CA GLN A 20 10.56 3.77 6.29
C GLN A 20 11.12 2.50 6.96
N LEU A 21 10.25 1.64 7.51
CA LEU A 21 10.67 0.34 8.05
C LEU A 21 11.31 -0.55 6.98
N GLY A 22 10.84 -0.49 5.73
CA GLY A 22 11.46 -1.17 4.60
C GLY A 22 12.87 -0.66 4.29
N GLU A 23 13.10 0.65 4.36
CA GLU A 23 14.44 1.25 4.19
C GLU A 23 15.40 0.83 5.32
N GLU A 24 14.90 0.79 6.56
CA GLU A 24 15.64 0.27 7.70
C GLU A 24 15.96 -1.22 7.55
N ALA A 25 15.02 -2.02 7.04
CA ALA A 25 15.22 -3.43 6.76
C ALA A 25 16.31 -3.67 5.70
N LEU A 26 16.32 -2.88 4.61
CA LEU A 26 17.41 -2.94 3.62
C LEU A 26 18.77 -2.58 4.23
N THR A 27 18.82 -1.59 5.10
CA THR A 27 20.04 -1.22 5.82
C THR A 27 20.54 -2.36 6.70
N ILE A 28 19.64 -3.10 7.34
CA ILE A 28 19.99 -4.29 8.15
C ILE A 28 20.53 -5.41 7.25
N ILE A 29 19.93 -5.64 6.09
CA ILE A 29 20.37 -6.67 5.12
C ILE A 29 21.78 -6.36 4.62
N ASP A 30 22.03 -5.11 4.20
CA ASP A 30 23.34 -4.67 3.74
C ASP A 30 24.42 -4.87 4.82
N LYS A 31 24.14 -4.43 6.06
CA LYS A 31 25.08 -4.59 7.18
C LYS A 31 25.37 -6.05 7.54
N ARG A 32 24.41 -6.97 7.38
CA ARG A 32 24.57 -8.38 7.77
C ARG A 32 25.15 -9.25 6.67
N LEU A 33 24.78 -8.98 5.42
CA LEU A 33 25.10 -9.85 4.28
C LEU A 33 26.07 -9.20 3.30
N GLY A 34 26.34 -7.90 3.42
CA GLY A 34 27.20 -7.15 2.50
C GLY A 34 26.61 -6.98 1.10
N VAL A 35 25.28 -7.05 0.99
CA VAL A 35 24.55 -6.96 -0.28
C VAL A 35 23.60 -5.78 -0.26
N GLN A 36 23.76 -4.90 -1.26
CA GLN A 36 22.84 -3.80 -1.50
C GLN A 36 21.71 -4.24 -2.42
N LEU A 37 20.49 -4.25 -1.87
CA LEU A 37 19.29 -4.53 -2.62
C LEU A 37 18.73 -3.26 -3.28
N PRO A 38 18.01 -3.38 -4.40
CA PRO A 38 17.41 -2.23 -5.09
C PRO A 38 16.30 -1.61 -4.25
N LYS A 39 16.02 -0.32 -4.50
CA LYS A 39 14.99 0.43 -3.77
C LYS A 39 13.59 -0.16 -3.91
N ASP A 40 13.29 -0.85 -5.02
CA ASP A 40 12.01 -1.55 -5.23
C ASP A 40 11.68 -2.56 -4.12
N GLU A 41 12.69 -3.17 -3.49
CA GLU A 41 12.49 -4.08 -2.36
C GLU A 41 11.89 -3.40 -1.12
N VAL A 42 12.12 -2.09 -0.95
CA VAL A 42 11.46 -1.30 0.11
C VAL A 42 9.95 -1.37 -0.04
N GLY A 43 9.46 -1.25 -1.28
CA GLY A 43 8.03 -1.33 -1.58
C GLY A 43 7.46 -2.70 -1.25
N PHE A 44 8.16 -3.78 -1.61
CA PHE A 44 7.72 -5.14 -1.29
C PHE A 44 7.74 -5.45 0.22
N ILE A 45 8.78 -5.02 0.93
CA ILE A 45 8.86 -5.16 2.38
C ILE A 45 7.71 -4.39 3.05
N ALA A 46 7.47 -3.15 2.62
CA ALA A 46 6.37 -2.35 3.13
C ALA A 46 5.00 -3.02 2.89
N MET A 47 4.77 -3.59 1.70
CA MET A 47 3.55 -4.35 1.41
C MET A 47 3.38 -5.56 2.33
N HIS A 48 4.45 -6.31 2.61
CA HIS A 48 4.40 -7.42 3.58
C HIS A 48 4.05 -6.95 4.99
N LEU A 49 4.59 -5.80 5.42
CA LEU A 49 4.25 -5.22 6.72
C LEU A 49 2.77 -4.82 6.78
N VAL A 50 2.24 -4.20 5.72
CA VAL A 50 0.82 -3.82 5.64
C VAL A 50 -0.08 -5.05 5.61
N SER A 51 0.27 -6.08 4.81
CA SER A 51 -0.53 -7.31 4.72
C SER A 51 -0.62 -8.01 6.07
N ALA A 52 0.50 -8.08 6.81
CA ALA A 52 0.56 -8.66 8.14
C ALA A 52 -0.29 -7.90 9.18
N GLN A 53 -0.37 -6.56 9.09
CA GLN A 53 -1.22 -5.76 9.97
C GLN A 53 -2.72 -5.98 9.73
N MET A 54 -3.11 -6.31 8.50
CA MET A 54 -4.49 -6.40 8.07
C MET A 54 -4.98 -7.86 7.94
N SER A 55 -4.14 -8.84 8.32
CA SER A 55 -4.43 -10.28 8.19
C SER A 55 -4.79 -10.72 6.77
N GLY A 56 -4.29 -10.02 5.74
CA GLY A 56 -4.52 -10.36 4.33
C GLY A 56 -3.24 -10.73 3.59
N ASN A 57 -3.31 -10.77 2.26
CA ASN A 57 -2.19 -11.10 1.39
C ASN A 57 -1.67 -9.86 0.62
N MET A 58 -0.61 -10.02 -0.17
CA MET A 58 -0.04 -8.91 -0.95
C MET A 58 -0.93 -8.43 -2.10
N GLU A 59 -1.75 -9.32 -2.67
CA GLU A 59 -2.71 -9.00 -3.73
C GLU A 59 -3.80 -8.07 -3.18
N ASP A 60 -4.30 -8.34 -1.98
CA ASP A 60 -5.26 -7.48 -1.27
C ASP A 60 -4.66 -6.09 -1.04
N VAL A 61 -3.40 -6.01 -0.58
CA VAL A 61 -2.71 -4.73 -0.37
C VAL A 61 -2.56 -3.97 -1.69
N ALA A 62 -2.21 -4.66 -2.78
CA ALA A 62 -2.09 -4.03 -4.10
C ALA A 62 -3.44 -3.49 -4.57
N GLY A 63 -4.51 -4.27 -4.46
CA GLY A 63 -5.88 -3.87 -4.81
C GLY A 63 -6.38 -2.69 -3.98
N VAL A 64 -6.11 -2.69 -2.67
CA VAL A 64 -6.42 -1.58 -1.76
C VAL A 64 -5.66 -0.32 -2.15
N THR A 65 -4.37 -0.43 -2.42
CA THR A 65 -3.51 0.69 -2.83
C THR A 65 -4.00 1.31 -4.14
N GLN A 66 -4.36 0.47 -5.11
CA GLN A 66 -4.93 0.86 -6.39
C GLN A 66 -6.23 1.64 -6.21
N LEU A 67 -7.19 1.08 -5.46
CA LEU A 67 -8.49 1.68 -5.23
C LEU A 67 -8.38 3.02 -4.49
N MET A 68 -7.50 3.10 -3.50
CA MET A 68 -7.20 4.36 -2.81
C MET A 68 -6.68 5.43 -3.76
N ARG A 69 -5.76 5.08 -4.67
CA ARG A 69 -5.21 6.02 -5.65
C ARG A 69 -6.30 6.56 -6.56
N GLU A 70 -7.18 5.70 -7.06
CA GLU A 70 -8.31 6.09 -7.92
C GLU A 70 -9.28 7.01 -7.19
N MET A 71 -9.65 6.70 -5.94
CA MET A 71 -10.53 7.56 -5.14
C MET A 71 -9.89 8.92 -4.83
N LEU A 72 -8.61 8.97 -4.47
CA LEU A 72 -7.90 10.22 -4.23
C LEU A 72 -7.80 11.05 -5.51
N GLN A 73 -7.55 10.43 -6.66
CA GLN A 73 -7.56 11.13 -7.94
C GLN A 73 -8.95 11.71 -8.23
N LEU A 74 -10.00 10.91 -8.09
CA LEU A 74 -11.38 11.36 -8.30
C LEU A 74 -11.74 12.56 -7.42
N ILE A 75 -11.45 12.50 -6.12
CA ILE A 75 -11.69 13.61 -5.19
C ILE A 75 -10.88 14.85 -5.61
N LYS A 76 -9.61 14.67 -5.98
CA LYS A 76 -8.75 15.76 -6.44
C LYS A 76 -9.38 16.51 -7.63
N PHE A 77 -9.83 15.77 -8.65
CA PHE A 77 -10.40 16.36 -9.85
C PHE A 77 -11.77 16.99 -9.61
N GLN A 78 -12.67 16.27 -8.93
CA GLN A 78 -14.04 16.74 -8.69
C GLN A 78 -14.08 18.04 -7.89
N PHE A 79 -13.16 18.20 -6.94
CA PHE A 79 -13.12 19.37 -6.06
C PHE A 79 -11.99 20.35 -6.40
N SER A 80 -11.25 20.13 -7.49
CA SER A 80 -10.09 20.93 -7.89
C SER A 80 -9.08 21.16 -6.74
N LEU A 81 -8.83 20.11 -5.95
CA LEU A 81 -8.00 20.19 -4.75
C LEU A 81 -6.52 19.99 -5.09
N ASN A 82 -5.66 20.63 -4.28
CA ASN A 82 -4.26 20.24 -4.16
C ASN A 82 -4.03 19.74 -2.74
N TYR A 83 -3.70 18.46 -2.60
CA TYR A 83 -3.50 17.86 -1.29
C TYR A 83 -2.27 18.42 -0.59
N GLN A 84 -2.44 18.80 0.67
CA GLN A 84 -1.34 19.03 1.61
C GLN A 84 -1.12 17.74 2.39
N GLU A 85 -0.14 16.95 1.98
CA GLU A 85 0.02 15.56 2.45
C GLU A 85 0.42 15.46 3.92
N GLU A 86 1.08 16.50 4.43
CA GLU A 86 1.43 16.64 5.84
C GLU A 86 0.26 17.13 6.72
N SER A 87 -0.88 17.49 6.11
CA SER A 87 -2.03 17.97 6.88
C SER A 87 -2.76 16.82 7.57
N LEU A 88 -3.22 17.06 8.81
CA LEU A 88 -4.04 16.10 9.56
C LEU A 88 -5.33 15.72 8.80
N SER A 89 -5.91 16.65 8.05
CA SER A 89 -7.12 16.40 7.25
C SER A 89 -6.86 15.39 6.13
N TYR A 90 -5.73 15.52 5.42
CA TYR A 90 -5.34 14.57 4.39
C TYR A 90 -5.03 13.19 4.99
N GLN A 91 -4.26 13.14 6.08
CA GLN A 91 -3.94 11.87 6.76
C GLN A 91 -5.21 11.14 7.24
N ARG A 92 -6.20 11.89 7.76
CA ARG A 92 -7.52 11.33 8.10
C ARG A 92 -8.24 10.79 6.89
N LEU A 93 -8.29 11.54 5.79
CA LEU A 93 -8.90 11.08 4.54
C LEU A 93 -8.26 9.77 4.07
N VAL A 94 -6.93 9.72 3.98
CA VAL A 94 -6.17 8.52 3.58
C VAL A 94 -6.50 7.33 4.50
N THR A 95 -6.54 7.56 5.82
CA THR A 95 -6.90 6.51 6.78
C THR A 95 -8.30 5.96 6.53
N HIS A 96 -9.30 6.83 6.33
CA HIS A 96 -10.67 6.40 6.06
C HIS A 96 -10.80 5.68 4.72
N LEU A 97 -10.13 6.16 3.67
CA LEU A 97 -10.11 5.49 2.37
C LEU A 97 -9.41 4.13 2.42
N LYS A 98 -8.36 3.98 3.25
CA LYS A 98 -7.70 2.70 3.49
C LYS A 98 -8.67 1.67 4.05
N PHE A 99 -9.36 2.00 5.15
CA PHE A 99 -10.33 1.08 5.76
C PHE A 99 -11.52 0.79 4.85
N LEU A 100 -12.00 1.79 4.11
CA LEU A 100 -13.06 1.60 3.11
C LEU A 100 -12.61 0.61 2.02
N SER A 101 -11.44 0.84 1.44
CA SER A 101 -10.89 0.01 0.37
C SER A 101 -10.65 -1.42 0.84
N TRP A 102 -10.08 -1.57 2.04
CA TRP A 102 -9.86 -2.88 2.65
C TRP A 102 -11.16 -3.67 2.75
N ARG A 103 -12.20 -3.06 3.33
CA ARG A 103 -13.51 -3.69 3.48
C ARG A 103 -14.13 -4.06 2.12
N ILE A 104 -13.96 -3.24 1.09
CA ILE A 104 -14.48 -3.54 -0.26
C ILE A 104 -13.77 -4.77 -0.84
N ILE A 105 -12.43 -4.82 -0.76
CA ILE A 105 -11.63 -5.93 -1.30
C ILE A 105 -11.90 -7.23 -0.53
N GLU A 106 -11.98 -7.17 0.81
CA GLU A 106 -12.29 -8.33 1.65
C GLU A 106 -13.69 -8.91 1.34
N HIS A 107 -14.71 -8.06 1.15
CA HIS A 107 -16.03 -8.54 0.73
C HIS A 107 -16.03 -9.11 -0.68
N ALA A 108 -15.25 -8.53 -1.61
CA ALA A 108 -15.12 -9.07 -2.95
C ALA A 108 -14.47 -10.46 -2.94
N SER A 109 -13.43 -10.66 -2.13
CA SER A 109 -12.77 -11.98 -2.00
C SER A 109 -13.67 -13.03 -1.36
N ILE A 110 -14.53 -12.65 -0.40
CA ILE A 110 -15.49 -13.57 0.21
C ILE A 110 -16.54 -14.03 -0.82
N ASN A 111 -17.08 -13.10 -1.61
CA ASN A 111 -18.12 -13.44 -2.60
C ASN A 111 -17.57 -14.33 -3.73
N ASP A 112 -16.32 -14.13 -4.16
CA ASP A 112 -15.66 -14.95 -5.19
C ASP A 112 -15.43 -16.40 -4.71
N SER A 113 -15.17 -16.58 -3.40
CA SER A 113 -15.02 -17.91 -2.81
C SER A 113 -16.32 -18.72 -2.74
N ASP A 114 -17.47 -18.06 -2.57
CA ASP A 114 -18.78 -18.72 -2.54
C ASP A 114 -19.28 -19.13 -3.94
N GLU A 115 -18.93 -18.40 -5.00
CA GLU A 115 -19.25 -18.81 -6.39
C GLU A 115 -18.44 -20.04 -6.85
N SER A 116 -17.23 -20.24 -6.31
CA SER A 116 -16.37 -21.39 -6.64
C SER A 116 -16.83 -22.72 -6.02
N LEU A 117 -17.83 -22.70 -5.13
CA LEU A 117 -18.39 -23.86 -4.44
C LEU A 117 -19.71 -24.38 -5.05
N GLN A 118 -20.09 -23.90 -6.25
CA GLN A 118 -21.28 -24.36 -6.99
C GLN A 118 -20.94 -25.24 -8.20
#